data_AF-A0A1M6TUV3-F1
#
_entry.id   AF-A0A1M6TUV3-F1
#
_cell.length_a   1.000
_cell.length_b   1.000
_cell.length_c   1.000
_cell.angle_alpha   90.00
_cell.angle_beta   90.00
_cell.angle_gamma   90.00
#
_symmetry.space_group_name_H-M   'P 1'
#
loop_
_entity.id
_entity.type
_entity.pdbx_description
1 polymer ?
#
loop_
_entity_poly.entity_id
_entity_poly.type
_entity_poly.pdbx_seq_one_letter_code
_entity_poly.pdbx_strand_id
1 'polypeptide(L)'
;MYLAKFFHRPPGDDDRELLLIPGGDPMVIGIYMGENREPEHNEFLREDFSGIAEAVSFFRRHAADLAAAGYMETAHTKYTLRNLLPDPKPKPDWQKGLDELMLAAVSAPLKEQERHLVALKDTPAAGEPLYLWLAAHHSYAADEDNDRTIRFAESARDTLAARRAADAPHYAWSIWEKDLEGRILEVLSSAYLRADKPEAALEAIEQGWKAAPSQDRGVQRALILCEYFPERQEEAFDAAYQYNRFGGYEEITALPAYAEYLERRQKKKKSDKGWRWKAKMPASKVELRTAEEELGATLPDDYRKFLTTFGPTELLVRLPDKSGELCFYKPTELTTQRDNVFNFITMAEKDPERAIAYFREEYGVSLRDLVPLAEPAHESRCLVMNLEQGERFGWCFHWDHDGSWELDHPTPSFDAALKALTDGIKKRDKAVLSFLGVYID
;
A
#
# COMPACT_ATOMS: atom_id res chain seq x y z
N MET A 1 -8.83 -1.19 -8.78
CA MET A 1 -9.11 -2.63 -8.53
C MET A 1 -9.45 -3.27 -9.85
N TYR A 2 -8.95 -4.48 -10.10
CA TYR A 2 -9.10 -5.23 -11.35
C TYR A 2 -9.57 -6.63 -10.99
N LEU A 3 -10.69 -7.09 -11.57
CA LEU A 3 -11.26 -8.42 -11.33
C LEU A 3 -11.12 -9.26 -12.60
N ALA A 4 -10.18 -10.20 -12.62
CA ALA A 4 -9.75 -10.90 -13.83
C ALA A 4 -10.10 -12.40 -13.79
N LYS A 5 -10.80 -12.90 -14.82
CA LYS A 5 -10.98 -14.33 -15.07
C LYS A 5 -10.12 -14.75 -16.25
N PHE A 6 -9.52 -15.93 -16.14
CA PHE A 6 -8.62 -16.48 -17.15
C PHE A 6 -9.23 -17.74 -17.76
N PHE A 7 -9.12 -17.88 -19.06
CA PHE A 7 -9.78 -18.92 -19.83
C PHE A 7 -8.78 -19.60 -20.76
N HIS A 8 -8.79 -20.93 -20.77
CA HIS A 8 -7.95 -21.76 -21.64
C HIS A 8 -8.81 -22.65 -22.53
N ARG A 9 -8.41 -22.87 -23.79
CA ARG A 9 -9.13 -23.76 -24.71
C ARG A 9 -8.21 -24.85 -25.29
N PRO A 10 -8.33 -26.11 -24.81
CA PRO A 10 -7.60 -27.23 -25.39
C PRO A 10 -8.31 -27.82 -26.63
N PRO A 11 -7.58 -28.34 -27.65
CA PRO A 11 -6.14 -28.16 -27.85
C PRO A 11 -5.83 -26.77 -28.45
N GLY A 12 -4.76 -26.11 -27.97
CA GLY A 12 -4.25 -24.87 -28.56
C GLY A 12 -3.84 -23.82 -27.51
N ASP A 13 -3.28 -22.72 -28.02
CA ASP A 13 -2.76 -21.58 -27.23
C ASP A 13 -3.69 -20.35 -27.33
N ASP A 14 -5.01 -20.56 -27.49
CA ASP A 14 -5.99 -19.47 -27.45
C ASP A 14 -6.45 -19.23 -26.02
N ASP A 15 -5.58 -18.56 -25.26
CA ASP A 15 -5.85 -18.14 -23.91
C ASP A 15 -6.46 -16.74 -23.89
N ARG A 16 -7.38 -16.52 -22.94
CA ARG A 16 -8.12 -15.27 -22.83
C ARG A 16 -8.19 -14.80 -21.38
N GLU A 17 -8.01 -13.51 -21.20
CA GLU A 17 -8.32 -12.81 -19.96
C GLU A 17 -9.61 -12.02 -20.16
N LEU A 18 -10.53 -12.11 -19.20
CA LEU A 18 -11.69 -11.24 -19.11
C LEU A 18 -11.55 -10.41 -17.84
N LEU A 19 -11.51 -9.10 -18.01
CA LEU A 19 -11.23 -8.13 -16.96
C LEU A 19 -12.45 -7.24 -16.70
N LEU A 20 -12.85 -7.13 -15.44
CA LEU A 20 -13.81 -6.15 -14.95
C LEU A 20 -13.08 -5.07 -14.14
N ILE A 21 -13.35 -3.81 -14.49
CA ILE A 21 -12.91 -2.62 -13.77
C ILE A 21 -14.13 -1.99 -13.12
N PRO A 22 -14.34 -2.14 -11.81
CA PRO A 22 -15.58 -1.72 -11.14
C PRO A 22 -15.58 -0.26 -10.66
N GLY A 23 -14.70 0.60 -11.20
CA GLY A 23 -14.51 1.99 -10.75
C GLY A 23 -15.69 2.92 -11.05
N GLY A 24 -15.47 4.23 -10.90
CA GLY A 24 -16.50 5.25 -11.17
C GLY A 24 -17.08 5.20 -12.59
N ASP A 25 -16.26 4.74 -13.54
CA ASP A 25 -16.67 4.37 -14.90
C ASP A 25 -16.42 2.85 -15.08
N PRO A 26 -17.42 2.00 -14.81
CA PRO A 26 -17.24 0.56 -14.92
C PRO A 26 -16.96 0.12 -16.37
N MET A 27 -15.98 -0.75 -16.57
CA MET A 27 -15.58 -1.24 -17.88
C MET A 27 -15.31 -2.74 -17.87
N VAL A 28 -15.63 -3.41 -18.99
CA VAL A 28 -15.25 -4.81 -19.25
C VAL A 28 -14.32 -4.87 -20.45
N ILE A 29 -13.17 -5.52 -20.28
CA ILE A 29 -12.17 -5.72 -21.33
C ILE A 29 -11.92 -7.22 -21.50
N GLY A 30 -11.89 -7.70 -22.73
CA GLY A 30 -11.44 -9.04 -23.07
C GLY A 30 -10.11 -8.97 -23.81
N ILE A 31 -9.10 -9.70 -23.31
CA ILE A 31 -7.73 -9.66 -23.79
C ILE A 31 -7.33 -11.05 -24.29
N TYR A 32 -6.79 -11.11 -25.50
CA TYR A 32 -6.08 -12.29 -25.99
C TYR A 32 -4.72 -12.42 -25.31
N MET A 33 -4.44 -13.59 -24.76
CA MET A 33 -3.15 -13.89 -24.14
C MET A 33 -2.19 -14.54 -25.15
N GLY A 34 -0.89 -14.32 -24.96
CA GLY A 34 0.19 -14.85 -25.80
C GLY A 34 1.34 -13.86 -25.97
N GLU A 35 2.56 -14.30 -25.67
CA GLU A 35 3.77 -13.45 -25.65
C GLU A 35 4.12 -12.81 -27.02
N ASN A 36 3.60 -13.36 -28.12
CA ASN A 36 3.93 -12.95 -29.48
C ASN A 36 2.86 -12.09 -30.17
N ARG A 37 1.78 -11.68 -29.47
CA ARG A 37 0.72 -10.85 -30.08
C ARG A 37 1.08 -9.36 -30.01
N GLU A 38 0.91 -8.66 -31.14
CA GLU A 38 1.20 -7.22 -31.23
C GLU A 38 0.29 -6.41 -30.29
N PRO A 39 0.85 -5.45 -29.51
CA PRO A 39 0.11 -4.68 -28.50
C PRO A 39 -1.20 -4.04 -28.96
N GLU A 40 -1.26 -3.63 -30.23
CA GLU A 40 -2.36 -2.89 -30.84
C GLU A 40 -3.60 -3.76 -31.16
N HIS A 41 -3.47 -5.09 -31.04
CA HIS A 41 -4.52 -6.07 -31.37
C HIS A 41 -4.82 -7.07 -30.24
N ASN A 42 -4.47 -6.72 -29.01
CA ASN A 42 -4.61 -7.62 -27.86
C ASN A 42 -6.03 -7.66 -27.26
N GLU A 43 -6.92 -6.73 -27.61
CA GLU A 43 -8.29 -6.70 -27.09
C GLU A 43 -9.28 -7.31 -28.09
N PHE A 44 -10.14 -8.22 -27.63
CA PHE A 44 -11.29 -8.74 -28.40
C PHE A 44 -12.62 -8.14 -27.96
N LEU A 45 -12.60 -7.39 -26.86
CA LEU A 45 -13.77 -6.80 -26.25
C LEU A 45 -13.32 -5.59 -25.44
N ARG A 46 -14.05 -4.48 -25.57
CA ARG A 46 -13.95 -3.31 -24.71
C ARG A 46 -15.31 -2.64 -24.68
N GLU A 47 -15.93 -2.61 -23.51
CA GLU A 47 -17.26 -2.01 -23.32
C GLU A 47 -17.28 -1.22 -22.02
N ASP A 48 -17.71 0.04 -22.12
CA ASP A 48 -17.92 0.95 -20.99
C ASP A 48 -19.40 0.92 -20.56
N PHE A 49 -19.65 1.05 -19.25
CA PHE A 49 -20.98 0.98 -18.67
C PHE A 49 -21.26 2.18 -17.77
N SER A 50 -22.52 2.62 -17.74
CA SER A 50 -22.97 3.66 -16.81
C SER A 50 -23.12 3.18 -15.36
N GLY A 51 -23.13 1.86 -15.12
CA GLY A 51 -23.37 1.31 -13.80
C GLY A 51 -22.74 -0.07 -13.59
N ILE A 52 -22.28 -0.31 -12.36
CA ILE A 52 -21.56 -1.54 -12.00
C ILE A 52 -22.42 -2.80 -12.16
N ALA A 53 -23.74 -2.72 -11.90
CA ALA A 53 -24.63 -3.86 -12.07
C ALA A 53 -24.76 -4.32 -13.53
N GLU A 54 -24.75 -3.39 -14.48
CA GLU A 54 -24.78 -3.69 -15.91
C GLU A 54 -23.44 -4.31 -16.34
N ALA A 55 -22.32 -3.73 -15.91
CA ALA A 55 -20.98 -4.25 -16.18
C ALA A 55 -20.79 -5.67 -15.64
N VAL A 56 -21.19 -5.95 -14.39
CA VAL A 56 -21.13 -7.31 -13.81
C VAL A 56 -22.01 -8.29 -14.58
N SER A 57 -23.22 -7.87 -14.96
CA SER A 57 -24.13 -8.72 -15.75
C SER A 57 -23.56 -9.03 -17.13
N PHE A 58 -22.92 -8.07 -17.78
CA PHE A 58 -22.22 -8.26 -19.04
C PHE A 58 -21.00 -9.18 -18.89
N PHE A 59 -20.17 -8.95 -17.87
CA PHE A 59 -19.02 -9.78 -17.53
C PHE A 59 -19.41 -11.25 -17.31
N ARG A 60 -20.48 -11.51 -16.54
CA ARG A 60 -21.02 -12.86 -16.31
C ARG A 60 -21.50 -13.53 -17.59
N ARG A 61 -22.25 -12.79 -18.44
CA ARG A 61 -22.70 -13.32 -19.73
C ARG A 61 -21.54 -13.67 -20.63
N HIS A 62 -20.54 -12.80 -20.74
CA HIS A 62 -19.39 -13.06 -21.59
C HIS A 62 -18.52 -14.22 -21.09
N ALA A 63 -18.34 -14.35 -19.76
CA ALA A 63 -17.71 -15.53 -19.17
C ALA A 63 -18.47 -16.83 -19.52
N ALA A 64 -19.80 -16.80 -19.51
CA ALA A 64 -20.63 -17.93 -19.91
C ALA A 64 -20.53 -18.24 -21.42
N ASP A 65 -20.45 -17.21 -22.27
CA ASP A 65 -20.25 -17.37 -23.72
C ASP A 65 -18.89 -18.01 -24.02
N LEU A 66 -17.83 -17.61 -23.32
CA LEU A 66 -16.52 -18.28 -23.39
C LEU A 66 -16.62 -19.74 -22.94
N ALA A 67 -17.28 -20.03 -21.82
CA ALA A 67 -17.49 -21.41 -21.39
C ALA A 67 -18.26 -22.24 -22.43
N ALA A 68 -19.32 -21.69 -23.03
CA ALA A 68 -20.11 -22.33 -24.08
C ALA A 68 -19.31 -22.54 -25.38
N ALA A 69 -18.33 -21.68 -25.66
CA ALA A 69 -17.39 -21.83 -26.77
C ALA A 69 -16.28 -22.88 -26.50
N GLY A 70 -16.29 -23.54 -25.34
CA GLY A 70 -15.36 -24.61 -24.98
C GLY A 70 -14.13 -24.14 -24.21
N TYR A 71 -14.13 -22.92 -23.68
CA TYR A 71 -13.06 -22.44 -22.81
C TYR A 71 -13.29 -22.90 -21.36
N MET A 72 -12.22 -23.25 -20.68
CA MET A 72 -12.21 -23.60 -19.26
C MET A 72 -11.70 -22.41 -18.45
N GLU A 73 -12.48 -21.94 -17.48
CA GLU A 73 -12.00 -20.97 -16.49
C GLU A 73 -10.90 -21.60 -15.62
N THR A 74 -9.77 -20.91 -15.49
CA THR A 74 -8.56 -21.43 -14.84
C THR A 74 -8.36 -20.83 -13.45
N ALA A 75 -7.57 -21.50 -12.61
CA ALA A 75 -7.26 -21.07 -11.25
C ALA A 75 -6.28 -19.87 -11.17
N HIS A 76 -5.84 -19.31 -12.30
CA HIS A 76 -4.94 -18.15 -12.32
C HIS A 76 -5.65 -16.87 -11.85
N THR A 77 -4.88 -15.97 -11.25
CA THR A 77 -5.39 -14.75 -10.63
C THR A 77 -4.59 -13.48 -10.94
N LYS A 78 -3.36 -13.59 -11.45
CA LYS A 78 -2.48 -12.44 -11.68
C LYS A 78 -2.83 -11.71 -12.99
N TYR A 79 -3.56 -10.59 -12.93
CA TYR A 79 -3.99 -9.79 -14.11
C TYR A 79 -2.83 -9.20 -14.94
N THR A 80 -1.59 -9.21 -14.40
CA THR A 80 -0.39 -8.81 -15.16
C THR A 80 0.23 -9.97 -15.95
N LEU A 81 -0.33 -11.18 -15.84
CA LEU A 81 0.11 -12.34 -16.59
C LEU A 81 -0.23 -12.17 -18.07
N ARG A 82 0.74 -12.43 -18.96
CA ARG A 82 0.57 -12.30 -20.42
C ARG A 82 0.51 -13.63 -21.17
N ASN A 83 0.72 -14.72 -20.45
CA ASN A 83 0.58 -16.08 -20.96
C ASN A 83 0.22 -17.02 -19.81
N LEU A 84 -0.67 -17.99 -20.01
CA LEU A 84 -0.92 -19.01 -19.00
C LEU A 84 0.29 -19.95 -18.89
N LEU A 85 0.47 -20.54 -17.71
CA LEU A 85 1.46 -21.60 -17.53
C LEU A 85 1.10 -22.81 -18.42
N PRO A 86 2.09 -23.63 -18.84
CA PRO A 86 1.81 -24.90 -19.47
C PRO A 86 0.83 -25.73 -18.62
N ASP A 87 -0.22 -26.26 -19.23
CA ASP A 87 -1.29 -27.05 -18.60
C ASP A 87 -2.07 -26.35 -17.47
N PRO A 88 -2.80 -25.26 -17.77
CA PRO A 88 -3.56 -24.52 -16.76
C PRO A 88 -4.62 -25.41 -16.09
N LYS A 89 -4.76 -25.27 -14.77
CA LYS A 89 -5.74 -26.05 -14.00
C LYS A 89 -7.12 -25.39 -14.00
N PRO A 90 -8.22 -26.16 -14.07
CA PRO A 90 -9.57 -25.63 -13.89
C PRO A 90 -9.70 -24.94 -12.54
N LYS A 91 -10.44 -23.83 -12.50
CA LYS A 91 -10.79 -23.16 -11.26
C LYS A 91 -11.74 -24.05 -10.43
N PRO A 92 -11.41 -24.36 -9.15
CA PRO A 92 -12.30 -25.06 -8.23
C PRO A 92 -13.62 -24.32 -8.00
N ASP A 93 -14.70 -25.07 -7.74
CA ASP A 93 -16.05 -24.48 -7.61
C ASP A 93 -16.18 -23.51 -6.44
N TRP A 94 -15.49 -23.75 -5.32
CA TRP A 94 -15.49 -22.82 -4.19
C TRP A 94 -14.82 -21.47 -4.53
N GLN A 95 -13.79 -21.47 -5.41
CA GLN A 95 -13.16 -20.23 -5.89
C GLN A 95 -14.10 -19.49 -6.83
N LYS A 96 -14.79 -20.19 -7.73
CA LYS A 96 -15.83 -19.58 -8.57
C LYS A 96 -16.94 -18.96 -7.72
N GLY A 97 -17.39 -19.67 -6.67
CA GLY A 97 -18.39 -19.15 -5.75
C GLY A 97 -17.91 -17.89 -5.00
N LEU A 98 -16.63 -17.85 -4.61
CA LEU A 98 -16.03 -16.67 -3.98
C LEU A 98 -15.89 -15.48 -4.94
N ASP A 99 -15.55 -15.72 -6.23
CA ASP A 99 -15.60 -14.69 -7.28
C ASP A 99 -17.02 -14.12 -7.40
N GLU A 100 -18.05 -14.98 -7.40
CA GLU A 100 -19.45 -14.55 -7.47
C GLU A 100 -19.89 -13.75 -6.25
N LEU A 101 -19.41 -14.10 -5.06
CA LEU A 101 -19.64 -13.28 -3.86
C LEU A 101 -19.00 -11.90 -4.00
N MET A 102 -17.78 -11.81 -4.53
CA MET A 102 -17.11 -10.54 -4.77
C MET A 102 -17.85 -9.69 -5.82
N LEU A 103 -18.32 -10.30 -6.91
CA LEU A 103 -19.17 -9.64 -7.90
C LEU A 103 -20.49 -9.15 -7.29
N ALA A 104 -21.12 -9.95 -6.44
CA ALA A 104 -22.34 -9.57 -5.72
C ALA A 104 -22.09 -8.41 -4.75
N ALA A 105 -20.95 -8.38 -4.05
CA ALA A 105 -20.61 -7.32 -3.10
C ALA A 105 -20.53 -5.93 -3.75
N VAL A 106 -20.13 -5.86 -5.03
CA VAL A 106 -20.03 -4.58 -5.76
C VAL A 106 -21.28 -4.22 -6.56
N SER A 107 -22.22 -5.14 -6.78
CA SER A 107 -23.32 -4.93 -7.74
C SER A 107 -24.72 -5.33 -7.27
N ALA A 108 -24.82 -6.20 -6.26
CA ALA A 108 -26.07 -6.84 -5.90
C ALA A 108 -26.58 -6.36 -4.52
N PRO A 109 -27.90 -6.43 -4.27
CA PRO A 109 -28.48 -6.15 -2.95
C PRO A 109 -27.95 -7.09 -1.86
N LEU A 110 -27.98 -6.63 -0.60
CA LEU A 110 -27.48 -7.39 0.57
C LEU A 110 -28.06 -8.81 0.70
N LYS A 111 -29.33 -9.00 0.32
CA LYS A 111 -29.99 -10.32 0.36
C LYS A 111 -29.37 -11.32 -0.62
N GLU A 112 -28.86 -10.86 -1.76
CA GLU A 112 -28.16 -11.72 -2.72
C GLU A 112 -26.76 -12.06 -2.20
N GLN A 113 -26.04 -11.07 -1.66
CA GLN A 113 -24.75 -11.28 -1.00
C GLN A 113 -24.84 -12.31 0.14
N GLU A 114 -25.88 -12.22 0.98
CA GLU A 114 -26.13 -13.17 2.07
C GLU A 114 -26.30 -14.61 1.54
N ARG A 115 -26.99 -14.81 0.42
CA ARG A 115 -27.14 -16.15 -0.19
C ARG A 115 -25.80 -16.73 -0.60
N HIS A 116 -24.92 -15.92 -1.18
CA HIS A 116 -23.56 -16.35 -1.53
C HIS A 116 -22.72 -16.68 -0.29
N LEU A 117 -22.79 -15.86 0.77
CA LEU A 117 -22.13 -16.14 2.04
C LEU A 117 -22.59 -17.48 2.64
N VAL A 118 -23.90 -17.70 2.71
CA VAL A 118 -24.47 -18.96 3.22
C VAL A 118 -24.03 -20.17 2.39
N ALA A 119 -24.01 -20.04 1.05
CA ALA A 119 -23.61 -21.14 0.17
C ALA A 119 -22.13 -21.52 0.32
N LEU A 120 -21.26 -20.59 0.71
CA LEU A 120 -19.82 -20.80 0.85
C LEU A 120 -19.38 -21.23 2.25
N LYS A 121 -20.24 -21.11 3.26
CA LYS A 121 -19.91 -21.30 4.68
C LYS A 121 -19.28 -22.67 5.00
N ASP A 122 -19.70 -23.73 4.32
CA ASP A 122 -19.22 -25.10 4.54
C ASP A 122 -18.17 -25.55 3.49
N THR A 123 -17.59 -24.59 2.77
CA THR A 123 -16.55 -24.82 1.76
C THR A 123 -15.19 -24.29 2.24
N PRO A 124 -14.06 -24.64 1.58
CA PRO A 124 -12.76 -24.05 1.90
C PRO A 124 -12.74 -22.51 1.86
N ALA A 125 -13.61 -21.88 1.06
CA ALA A 125 -13.70 -20.43 0.95
C ALA A 125 -13.92 -19.75 2.32
N ALA A 126 -14.63 -20.40 3.25
CA ALA A 126 -14.95 -19.81 4.55
C ALA A 126 -13.72 -19.46 5.42
N GLY A 127 -12.57 -20.09 5.14
CA GLY A 127 -11.29 -19.82 5.79
C GLY A 127 -10.37 -18.88 5.02
N GLU A 128 -10.81 -18.32 3.88
CA GLU A 128 -10.01 -17.41 3.07
C GLU A 128 -10.16 -15.95 3.55
N PRO A 129 -9.08 -15.14 3.58
CA PRO A 129 -9.16 -13.73 3.97
C PRO A 129 -10.18 -12.92 3.15
N LEU A 130 -10.29 -13.19 1.84
CA LEU A 130 -11.26 -12.54 0.95
C LEU A 130 -12.71 -12.82 1.39
N TYR A 131 -13.05 -14.06 1.74
CA TYR A 131 -14.39 -14.40 2.24
C TYR A 131 -14.70 -13.69 3.55
N LEU A 132 -13.75 -13.72 4.50
CA LEU A 132 -13.91 -13.11 5.82
C LEU A 132 -14.09 -11.59 5.72
N TRP A 133 -13.34 -10.94 4.82
CA TRP A 133 -13.55 -9.53 4.50
C TRP A 133 -14.94 -9.27 3.91
N LEU A 134 -15.39 -10.07 2.94
CA LEU A 134 -16.72 -9.92 2.33
C LEU A 134 -17.84 -10.14 3.34
N ALA A 135 -17.67 -11.07 4.29
CA ALA A 135 -18.59 -11.27 5.40
C ALA A 135 -18.63 -10.08 6.36
N ALA A 136 -17.48 -9.48 6.68
CA ALA A 136 -17.40 -8.26 7.49
C ALA A 136 -18.06 -7.07 6.78
N HIS A 137 -17.77 -6.89 5.49
CA HIS A 137 -18.35 -5.82 4.68
C HIS A 137 -19.87 -5.93 4.58
N HIS A 138 -20.40 -7.14 4.37
CA HIS A 138 -21.84 -7.41 4.38
C HIS A 138 -22.47 -7.09 5.75
N SER A 139 -21.88 -7.61 6.84
CA SER A 139 -22.34 -7.36 8.22
C SER A 139 -22.38 -5.86 8.55
N TYR A 140 -21.35 -5.11 8.14
CA TYR A 140 -21.29 -3.65 8.29
C TYR A 140 -22.38 -2.94 7.49
N ALA A 141 -22.56 -3.30 6.22
CA ALA A 141 -23.53 -2.68 5.32
C ALA A 141 -24.99 -3.01 5.69
N ALA A 142 -25.23 -4.19 6.26
CA ALA A 142 -26.52 -4.62 6.78
C ALA A 142 -26.86 -4.02 8.15
N ASP A 143 -25.96 -3.20 8.72
CA ASP A 143 -26.08 -2.61 10.06
C ASP A 143 -26.36 -3.67 11.14
N GLU A 144 -25.70 -4.82 11.00
CA GLU A 144 -25.72 -5.88 12.00
C GLU A 144 -24.87 -5.52 13.24
N ASP A 145 -24.88 -6.40 14.23
CA ASP A 145 -24.06 -6.31 15.44
C ASP A 145 -22.59 -5.96 15.12
N ASN A 146 -22.10 -4.84 15.66
CA ASN A 146 -20.73 -4.37 15.48
C ASN A 146 -19.70 -5.42 15.93
N ASP A 147 -19.99 -6.20 16.97
CA ASP A 147 -19.09 -7.27 17.44
C ASP A 147 -18.98 -8.40 16.40
N ARG A 148 -20.03 -8.65 15.63
CA ARG A 148 -19.97 -9.60 14.50
C ARG A 148 -19.08 -9.08 13.38
N THR A 149 -19.27 -7.82 12.98
CA THR A 149 -18.44 -7.16 11.95
C THR A 149 -16.96 -7.15 12.34
N ILE A 150 -16.65 -6.74 13.58
CA ILE A 150 -15.30 -6.69 14.14
C ILE A 150 -14.68 -8.09 14.11
N ARG A 151 -15.38 -9.12 14.61
CA ARG A 151 -14.85 -10.50 14.61
C ARG A 151 -14.48 -11.00 13.22
N PHE A 152 -15.31 -10.75 12.20
CA PHE A 152 -14.99 -11.16 10.84
C PHE A 152 -13.78 -10.42 10.28
N ALA A 153 -13.69 -9.10 10.49
CA ALA A 153 -12.58 -8.29 10.01
C ALA A 153 -11.26 -8.62 10.72
N GLU A 154 -11.28 -8.82 12.04
CA GLU A 154 -10.14 -9.32 12.82
C GLU A 154 -9.69 -10.70 12.33
N SER A 155 -10.64 -11.63 12.12
CA SER A 155 -10.33 -12.96 11.59
C SER A 155 -9.70 -12.88 10.20
N ALA A 156 -10.16 -11.97 9.34
CA ALA A 156 -9.57 -11.75 8.02
C ALA A 156 -8.13 -11.26 8.11
N ARG A 157 -7.88 -10.24 8.95
CA ARG A 157 -6.55 -9.67 9.22
C ARG A 157 -5.60 -10.73 9.75
N ASP A 158 -6.02 -11.45 10.78
CA ASP A 158 -5.18 -12.43 11.48
C ASP A 158 -4.88 -13.64 10.59
N THR A 159 -5.86 -14.09 9.78
CA THR A 159 -5.65 -15.15 8.80
C THR A 159 -4.65 -14.72 7.72
N LEU A 160 -4.78 -13.50 7.19
CA LEU A 160 -3.84 -12.99 6.19
C LEU A 160 -2.41 -12.92 6.74
N ALA A 161 -2.25 -12.37 7.94
CA ALA A 161 -0.95 -12.29 8.62
C ALA A 161 -0.36 -13.68 8.90
N ALA A 162 -1.18 -14.64 9.36
CA ALA A 162 -0.73 -16.01 9.62
C ALA A 162 -0.29 -16.73 8.33
N ARG A 163 -1.00 -16.52 7.22
CA ARG A 163 -0.63 -17.07 5.90
C ARG A 163 0.69 -16.49 5.41
N ARG A 164 0.86 -15.17 5.49
CA ARG A 164 2.11 -14.47 5.17
C ARG A 164 3.29 -14.99 5.99
N ALA A 165 3.13 -15.12 7.30
CA ALA A 165 4.18 -15.60 8.20
C ALA A 165 4.58 -17.06 7.91
N ALA A 166 3.65 -17.88 7.40
CA ALA A 166 3.89 -19.27 7.06
C ALA A 166 4.30 -19.50 5.59
N ASP A 167 4.48 -18.42 4.80
CA ASP A 167 4.65 -18.48 3.33
C ASP A 167 3.59 -19.36 2.65
N ALA A 168 2.36 -19.31 3.19
CA ALA A 168 1.25 -20.13 2.74
C ALA A 168 0.38 -19.35 1.76
N PRO A 169 -0.02 -19.95 0.62
CA PRO A 169 -0.91 -19.29 -0.32
C PRO A 169 -2.29 -19.05 0.30
N HIS A 170 -2.94 -18.00 -0.18
CA HIS A 170 -4.35 -17.68 0.09
C HIS A 170 -5.00 -17.22 -1.22
N TYR A 171 -6.33 -17.33 -1.30
CA TYR A 171 -7.07 -16.90 -2.48
C TYR A 171 -7.64 -15.48 -2.29
N ALA A 172 -7.11 -14.53 -3.06
CA ALA A 172 -7.57 -13.14 -3.10
C ALA A 172 -8.21 -12.77 -4.46
N TRP A 173 -8.55 -13.77 -5.28
CA TRP A 173 -8.80 -13.55 -6.72
C TRP A 173 -7.66 -12.69 -7.30
N SER A 174 -7.95 -11.69 -8.13
CA SER A 174 -6.94 -10.78 -8.72
C SER A 174 -6.62 -9.54 -7.88
N ILE A 175 -7.03 -9.51 -6.60
CA ILE A 175 -6.70 -8.42 -5.66
C ILE A 175 -5.30 -8.67 -5.11
N TRP A 176 -4.44 -7.64 -5.14
CA TRP A 176 -3.13 -7.72 -4.51
C TRP A 176 -3.27 -7.88 -2.99
N GLU A 177 -2.39 -8.66 -2.39
CA GLU A 177 -2.44 -8.95 -0.94
C GLU A 177 -2.52 -7.68 -0.08
N LYS A 178 -1.68 -6.68 -0.41
CA LYS A 178 -1.67 -5.37 0.28
C LYS A 178 -2.98 -4.60 0.11
N ASP A 179 -3.60 -4.68 -1.07
CA ASP A 179 -4.91 -4.04 -1.31
C ASP A 179 -6.00 -4.73 -0.49
N LEU A 180 -5.95 -6.06 -0.36
CA LEU A 180 -6.88 -6.82 0.48
C LEU A 180 -6.68 -6.48 1.96
N GLU A 181 -5.44 -6.41 2.44
CA GLU A 181 -5.11 -5.97 3.80
C GLU A 181 -5.67 -4.57 4.10
N GLY A 182 -5.43 -3.60 3.20
CA GLY A 182 -5.96 -2.25 3.33
C GLY A 182 -7.49 -2.21 3.43
N ARG A 183 -8.20 -3.03 2.64
CA ARG A 183 -9.67 -3.12 2.66
C ARG A 183 -10.22 -3.78 3.92
N ILE A 184 -9.52 -4.80 4.44
CA ILE A 184 -9.85 -5.43 5.72
C ILE A 184 -9.77 -4.40 6.85
N LEU A 185 -8.67 -3.65 6.89
CA LEU A 185 -8.40 -2.67 7.95
C LEU A 185 -9.33 -1.45 7.87
N GLU A 186 -9.77 -1.07 6.68
CA GLU A 186 -10.76 -0.02 6.44
C GLU A 186 -12.14 -0.40 7.04
N VAL A 187 -12.64 -1.60 6.74
CA VAL A 187 -13.90 -2.11 7.33
C VAL A 187 -13.76 -2.26 8.85
N LEU A 188 -12.62 -2.75 9.33
CA LEU A 188 -12.33 -2.88 10.76
C LEU A 188 -12.36 -1.52 11.47
N SER A 189 -11.73 -0.50 10.88
CA SER A 189 -11.75 0.88 11.40
C SER A 189 -13.17 1.40 11.52
N SER A 190 -13.95 1.27 10.46
CA SER A 190 -15.35 1.70 10.43
C SER A 190 -16.21 0.98 11.48
N ALA A 191 -15.98 -0.31 11.70
CA ALA A 191 -16.68 -1.10 12.70
C ALA A 191 -16.29 -0.71 14.14
N TYR A 192 -15.00 -0.42 14.39
CA TYR A 192 -14.55 0.09 15.69
C TYR A 192 -15.15 1.46 16.01
N LEU A 193 -15.25 2.37 15.03
CA LEU A 193 -15.92 3.67 15.25
C LEU A 193 -17.39 3.48 15.63
N ARG A 194 -18.14 2.63 14.93
CA ARG A 194 -19.55 2.33 15.30
C ARG A 194 -19.66 1.71 16.69
N ALA A 195 -18.63 1.02 17.16
CA ALA A 195 -18.54 0.44 18.49
C ALA A 195 -17.95 1.40 19.56
N ASP A 196 -17.80 2.70 19.24
CA ASP A 196 -17.24 3.73 20.14
C ASP A 196 -15.81 3.40 20.62
N LYS A 197 -14.97 2.92 19.70
CA LYS A 197 -13.54 2.57 19.91
C LYS A 197 -12.63 3.40 18.98
N PRO A 198 -12.52 4.73 19.17
CA PRO A 198 -11.82 5.61 18.23
C PRO A 198 -10.32 5.35 18.14
N GLU A 199 -9.64 4.94 19.22
CA GLU A 199 -8.22 4.60 19.20
C GLU A 199 -7.92 3.39 18.32
N ALA A 200 -8.71 2.33 18.48
CA ALA A 200 -8.59 1.11 17.68
C ALA A 200 -8.95 1.38 16.21
N ALA A 201 -9.94 2.25 15.97
CA ALA A 201 -10.30 2.67 14.62
C ALA A 201 -9.17 3.46 13.94
N LEU A 202 -8.55 4.41 14.66
CA LEU A 202 -7.44 5.19 14.14
C LEU A 202 -6.23 4.30 13.85
N GLU A 203 -5.90 3.38 14.75
CA GLU A 203 -4.82 2.42 14.54
C GLU A 203 -5.07 1.57 13.30
N ALA A 204 -6.28 1.01 13.14
CA ALA A 204 -6.62 0.19 11.98
C ALA A 204 -6.50 0.97 10.66
N ILE A 205 -7.01 2.21 10.58
CA ILE A 205 -6.94 2.97 9.33
C ILE A 205 -5.52 3.47 9.03
N GLU A 206 -4.71 3.77 10.04
CA GLU A 206 -3.29 4.12 9.86
C GLU A 206 -2.49 2.93 9.33
N GLN A 207 -2.76 1.72 9.84
CA GLN A 207 -2.19 0.49 9.28
C GLN A 207 -2.68 0.24 7.84
N GLY A 208 -3.97 0.45 7.58
CA GLY A 208 -4.57 0.26 6.25
C GLY A 208 -4.00 1.22 5.21
N TRP A 209 -3.84 2.50 5.56
CA TRP A 209 -3.19 3.50 4.73
C TRP A 209 -1.74 3.12 4.41
N LYS A 210 -1.00 2.59 5.40
CA LYS A 210 0.38 2.14 5.18
C LYS A 210 0.47 0.92 4.28
N ALA A 211 -0.44 -0.05 4.42
CA ALA A 211 -0.47 -1.26 3.61
C ALA A 211 -0.78 -0.94 2.14
N ALA A 212 -1.82 -0.13 1.91
CA ALA A 212 -2.24 0.31 0.58
C ALA A 212 -2.80 1.75 0.67
N PRO A 213 -2.00 2.78 0.36
CA PRO A 213 -2.47 4.16 0.37
C PRO A 213 -3.61 4.37 -0.64
N SER A 214 -4.69 5.02 -0.21
CA SER A 214 -5.82 5.37 -1.08
C SER A 214 -6.58 6.54 -0.51
N GLN A 215 -7.06 7.45 -1.36
CA GLN A 215 -7.78 8.66 -0.95
C GLN A 215 -8.84 8.41 0.13
N ASP A 216 -9.68 7.39 -0.03
CA ASP A 216 -10.76 7.06 0.91
C ASP A 216 -10.23 6.81 2.34
N ARG A 217 -9.15 6.02 2.48
CA ARG A 217 -8.49 5.78 3.77
C ARG A 217 -7.89 7.05 4.36
N GLY A 218 -7.37 7.94 3.52
CA GLY A 218 -6.80 9.21 3.94
C GLY A 218 -7.87 10.17 4.46
N VAL A 219 -9.03 10.18 3.82
CA VAL A 219 -10.22 10.93 4.24
C VAL A 219 -10.75 10.37 5.55
N GLN A 220 -10.97 9.05 5.64
CA GLN A 220 -11.44 8.40 6.86
C GLN A 220 -10.52 8.69 8.06
N ARG A 221 -9.20 8.56 7.86
CA ARG A 221 -8.21 8.92 8.90
C ARG A 221 -8.35 10.39 9.33
N ALA A 222 -8.48 11.31 8.38
CA ALA A 222 -8.60 12.73 8.67
C ALA A 222 -9.89 13.06 9.46
N LEU A 223 -11.00 12.44 9.10
CA LEU A 223 -12.28 12.56 9.81
C LEU A 223 -12.15 12.09 11.26
N ILE A 224 -11.60 10.89 11.49
CA ILE A 224 -11.37 10.35 12.84
C ILE A 224 -10.52 11.31 13.67
N LEU A 225 -9.43 11.84 13.11
CA LEU A 225 -8.55 12.78 13.81
C LEU A 225 -9.28 14.07 14.19
N CYS A 226 -10.08 14.62 13.29
CA CYS A 226 -10.82 15.86 13.55
C CYS A 226 -11.91 15.68 14.60
N GLU A 227 -12.59 14.53 14.62
CA GLU A 227 -13.73 14.29 15.52
C GLU A 227 -13.29 13.82 16.91
N TYR A 228 -12.31 12.91 16.99
CA TYR A 228 -11.96 12.22 18.23
C TYR A 228 -10.60 12.61 18.82
N PHE A 229 -9.70 13.21 18.03
CA PHE A 229 -8.32 13.52 18.43
C PHE A 229 -7.95 14.99 18.15
N PRO A 230 -8.59 15.97 18.81
CA PRO A 230 -8.42 17.40 18.53
C PRO A 230 -6.97 17.87 18.65
N GLU A 231 -6.15 17.25 19.49
CA GLU A 231 -4.72 17.52 19.61
C GLU A 231 -3.91 17.12 18.37
N ARG A 232 -4.45 16.21 17.54
CA ARG A 232 -3.88 15.77 16.27
C ARG A 232 -4.60 16.35 15.06
N GLN A 233 -5.56 17.25 15.24
CA GLN A 233 -6.38 17.85 14.17
C GLN A 233 -5.53 18.48 13.05
N GLU A 234 -4.39 19.10 13.38
CA GLU A 234 -3.52 19.67 12.34
C GLU A 234 -2.92 18.62 11.39
N GLU A 235 -2.86 17.33 11.76
CA GLU A 235 -2.49 16.25 10.81
C GLU A 235 -3.57 16.04 9.75
N ALA A 236 -4.84 16.12 10.11
CA ALA A 236 -5.95 16.07 9.16
C ALA A 236 -5.93 17.28 8.21
N PHE A 237 -5.59 18.47 8.73
CA PHE A 237 -5.46 19.67 7.92
C PHE A 237 -4.28 19.62 6.95
N ASP A 238 -3.15 19.03 7.36
CA ASP A 238 -2.02 18.80 6.46
C ASP A 238 -2.41 17.88 5.29
N ALA A 239 -3.11 16.78 5.59
CA ALA A 239 -3.60 15.84 4.58
C ALA A 239 -4.61 16.51 3.63
N ALA A 240 -5.60 17.23 4.18
CA ALA A 240 -6.57 17.97 3.37
C ALA A 240 -5.87 19.02 2.48
N TYR A 241 -4.92 19.78 3.02
CA TYR A 241 -4.15 20.73 2.21
C TYR A 241 -3.44 20.07 1.02
N GLN A 242 -2.85 18.90 1.24
CA GLN A 242 -2.08 18.20 0.22
C GLN A 242 -2.96 17.50 -0.83
N TYR A 243 -4.08 16.91 -0.40
CA TYR A 243 -4.85 15.98 -1.21
C TYR A 243 -6.26 16.45 -1.59
N ASN A 244 -6.76 17.57 -1.07
CA ASN A 244 -8.12 18.05 -1.35
C ASN A 244 -8.43 18.25 -2.85
N ARG A 245 -7.42 18.47 -3.70
CA ARG A 245 -7.62 18.52 -5.16
C ARG A 245 -8.24 17.25 -5.77
N PHE A 246 -8.15 16.13 -5.05
CA PHE A 246 -8.72 14.86 -5.46
C PHE A 246 -10.16 14.66 -4.92
N GLY A 247 -10.64 15.54 -4.03
CA GLY A 247 -11.97 15.48 -3.38
C GLY A 247 -11.99 14.73 -2.05
N GLY A 248 -13.16 14.64 -1.41
CA GLY A 248 -13.41 13.85 -0.20
C GLY A 248 -13.02 14.53 1.12
N TYR A 249 -12.33 15.67 1.06
CA TYR A 249 -11.93 16.46 2.24
C TYR A 249 -12.86 17.67 2.48
N GLU A 250 -14.03 17.71 1.88
CA GLU A 250 -14.96 18.85 1.93
C GLU A 250 -15.39 19.14 3.38
N GLU A 251 -15.68 18.10 4.17
CA GLU A 251 -16.04 18.25 5.58
C GLU A 251 -14.90 18.86 6.41
N ILE A 252 -13.65 18.47 6.13
CA ILE A 252 -12.46 18.99 6.83
C ILE A 252 -12.20 20.44 6.42
N THR A 253 -12.28 20.74 5.13
CA THR A 253 -11.97 22.07 4.59
C THR A 253 -13.05 23.10 4.90
N ALA A 254 -14.27 22.68 5.19
CA ALA A 254 -15.36 23.53 5.66
C ALA A 254 -15.21 23.99 7.12
N LEU A 255 -14.32 23.37 7.92
CA LEU A 255 -14.13 23.73 9.32
C LEU A 255 -13.53 25.15 9.45
N PRO A 256 -14.06 26.02 10.33
CA PRO A 256 -13.45 27.33 10.60
C PRO A 256 -11.98 27.25 11.01
N ALA A 257 -11.62 26.22 11.79
CA ALA A 257 -10.24 25.96 12.21
C ALA A 257 -9.30 25.65 11.03
N TYR A 258 -9.82 25.11 9.92
CA TYR A 258 -9.04 24.89 8.70
C TYR A 258 -8.71 26.23 8.01
N ALA A 259 -9.65 27.18 7.97
CA ALA A 259 -9.39 28.52 7.42
C ALA A 259 -8.30 29.25 8.23
N GLU A 260 -8.35 29.17 9.56
CA GLU A 260 -7.30 29.72 10.42
C GLU A 260 -5.95 29.02 10.18
N TYR A 261 -5.95 27.70 10.00
CA TYR A 261 -4.76 26.93 9.64
C TYR A 261 -4.13 27.42 8.33
N LEU A 262 -4.94 27.64 7.28
CA LEU A 262 -4.48 28.18 6.01
C LEU A 262 -3.86 29.57 6.17
N GLU A 263 -4.50 30.45 6.94
CA GLU A 263 -3.99 31.80 7.18
C GLU A 263 -2.63 31.76 7.90
N ARG A 264 -2.49 30.92 8.94
CA ARG A 264 -1.21 30.71 9.64
C ARG A 264 -0.14 30.19 8.67
N ARG A 265 -0.51 29.27 7.79
CA ARG A 265 0.41 28.68 6.80
C ARG A 265 0.90 29.71 5.79
N GLN A 266 0.01 30.56 5.28
CA GLN A 266 0.35 31.61 4.31
C GLN A 266 1.20 32.73 4.91
N LYS A 267 1.06 33.00 6.23
CA LYS A 267 1.90 33.98 6.94
C LYS A 267 3.30 33.46 7.30
N LYS A 268 3.64 32.19 6.99
CA LYS A 268 4.96 31.63 7.31
C LYS A 268 6.07 32.35 6.57
N LYS A 269 7.02 32.87 7.33
CA LYS A 269 8.22 33.54 6.81
C LYS A 269 9.23 32.50 6.34
N LYS A 270 10.15 32.91 5.46
CA LYS A 270 11.32 32.10 5.06
C LYS A 270 12.16 31.65 6.26
N SER A 271 12.20 32.45 7.32
CA SER A 271 12.94 32.19 8.55
C SER A 271 12.30 31.15 9.47
N ASP A 272 11.03 30.78 9.23
CA ASP A 272 10.34 29.82 10.10
C ASP A 272 10.89 28.43 9.85
N LYS A 273 10.86 27.59 10.90
CA LYS A 273 11.42 26.24 10.91
C LYS A 273 10.98 25.41 9.70
N GLY A 274 9.74 25.61 9.21
CA GLY A 274 9.24 24.99 7.99
C GLY A 274 8.93 23.49 8.13
N TRP A 275 9.15 22.89 9.29
CA TRP A 275 8.88 21.47 9.54
C TRP A 275 8.41 21.17 10.96
N ARG A 276 7.70 20.04 11.13
CA ARG A 276 7.31 19.48 12.43
C ARG A 276 7.41 17.95 12.42
N TRP A 277 7.46 17.35 13.60
CA TRP A 277 7.29 15.90 13.75
C TRP A 277 5.80 15.57 13.91
N LYS A 278 5.36 14.44 13.36
CA LYS A 278 4.11 13.79 13.80
C LYS A 278 4.24 13.25 15.23
N ALA A 279 3.15 12.70 15.74
CA ALA A 279 3.16 11.97 17.01
C ALA A 279 4.30 10.94 17.05
N LYS A 280 4.92 10.81 18.22
CA LYS A 280 6.03 9.89 18.45
C LYS A 280 5.48 8.55 18.93
N MET A 281 6.09 7.46 18.48
CA MET A 281 5.78 6.10 18.92
C MET A 281 7.07 5.36 19.25
N PRO A 282 7.73 5.67 20.39
CA PRO A 282 9.02 5.09 20.74
C PRO A 282 9.08 3.56 20.62
N ALA A 283 10.12 3.06 19.94
CA ALA A 283 10.35 1.63 19.83
C ALA A 283 10.84 1.02 21.16
N SER A 284 10.36 -0.18 21.46
CA SER A 284 10.81 -0.97 22.60
C SER A 284 12.22 -1.54 22.37
N LYS A 285 12.90 -1.88 23.46
CA LYS A 285 14.21 -2.55 23.39
C LYS A 285 14.14 -3.93 22.72
N VAL A 286 12.99 -4.59 22.81
CA VAL A 286 12.77 -5.91 22.20
C VAL A 286 12.69 -5.77 20.68
N GLU A 287 11.87 -4.84 20.18
CA GLU A 287 11.76 -4.57 18.74
C GLU A 287 13.11 -4.23 18.11
N LEU A 288 13.91 -3.41 18.78
CA LEU A 288 15.25 -3.06 18.31
C LEU A 288 16.18 -4.26 18.24
N ARG A 289 16.16 -5.10 19.27
CA ARG A 289 17.00 -6.30 19.32
C ARG A 289 16.60 -7.29 18.22
N THR A 290 15.30 -7.51 18.02
CA THR A 290 14.80 -8.36 16.94
C THR A 290 15.24 -7.83 15.57
N ALA A 291 15.11 -6.52 15.33
CA ALA A 291 15.57 -5.90 14.09
C ALA A 291 17.08 -6.07 13.87
N GLU A 292 17.91 -5.90 14.91
CA GLU A 292 19.36 -6.12 14.84
C GLU A 292 19.72 -7.59 14.54
N GLU A 293 19.00 -8.53 15.15
CA GLU A 293 19.16 -9.97 14.91
C GLU A 293 18.79 -10.35 13.47
N GLU A 294 17.68 -9.80 12.93
CA GLU A 294 17.24 -10.04 11.54
C GLU A 294 18.14 -9.37 10.49
N LEU A 295 18.62 -8.16 10.77
CA LEU A 295 19.57 -7.46 9.91
C LEU A 295 20.94 -8.14 9.92
N GLY A 296 21.28 -8.87 10.98
CA GLY A 296 22.61 -9.43 11.21
C GLY A 296 23.66 -8.38 11.60
N ALA A 297 23.22 -7.20 12.07
CA ALA A 297 24.08 -6.07 12.39
C ALA A 297 23.52 -5.24 13.56
N THR A 298 24.40 -4.64 14.35
CA THR A 298 24.01 -3.66 15.38
C THR A 298 23.66 -2.33 14.74
N LEU A 299 22.59 -1.68 15.19
CA LEU A 299 22.27 -0.32 14.75
C LEU A 299 23.23 0.68 15.42
N PRO A 300 23.70 1.72 14.70
CA PRO A 300 24.47 2.80 15.30
C PRO A 300 23.73 3.47 16.47
N ASP A 301 24.49 3.90 17.49
CA ASP A 301 23.94 4.42 18.75
C ASP A 301 23.01 5.62 18.55
N ASP A 302 23.32 6.51 17.61
CA ASP A 302 22.51 7.70 17.31
C ASP A 302 21.15 7.32 16.71
N TYR A 303 21.12 6.37 15.77
CA TYR A 303 19.89 5.86 15.21
C TYR A 303 19.07 5.02 16.22
N ARG A 304 19.74 4.21 17.04
CA ARG A 304 19.09 3.48 18.15
C ARG A 304 18.41 4.46 19.13
N LYS A 305 19.10 5.55 19.47
CA LYS A 305 18.56 6.63 20.29
C LYS A 305 17.37 7.33 19.62
N PHE A 306 17.43 7.56 18.31
CA PHE A 306 16.31 8.10 17.56
C PHE A 306 15.08 7.19 17.65
N LEU A 307 15.21 5.90 17.35
CA LEU A 307 14.09 4.94 17.39
C LEU A 307 13.50 4.79 18.81
N THR A 308 14.31 4.80 19.85
CA THR A 308 13.82 4.79 21.26
C THR A 308 13.20 6.11 21.72
N THR A 309 13.37 7.21 20.99
CA THR A 309 12.82 8.52 21.36
C THR A 309 11.61 8.91 20.51
N PHE A 310 11.66 8.58 19.21
CA PHE A 310 10.68 8.96 18.20
C PHE A 310 9.96 7.74 17.64
N GLY A 311 10.69 6.64 17.43
CA GLY A 311 10.21 5.43 16.77
C GLY A 311 9.79 5.68 15.32
N PRO A 312 8.89 4.85 14.75
CA PRO A 312 8.24 5.20 13.48
C PRO A 312 7.52 6.54 13.65
N THR A 313 7.94 7.53 12.90
CA THR A 313 7.32 8.85 12.88
C THR A 313 7.53 9.49 11.52
N GLU A 314 6.96 10.67 11.34
CA GLU A 314 7.09 11.42 10.10
C GLU A 314 7.59 12.83 10.37
N LEU A 315 8.51 13.27 9.53
CA LEU A 315 8.92 14.66 9.45
C LEU A 315 8.08 15.36 8.39
N LEU A 316 7.19 16.23 8.82
CA LEU A 316 6.29 16.99 7.95
C LEU A 316 6.95 18.30 7.55
N VAL A 317 7.17 18.49 6.25
CA VAL A 317 7.61 19.73 5.62
C VAL A 317 6.39 20.57 5.29
N ARG A 318 6.32 21.79 5.81
CA ARG A 318 5.18 22.70 5.70
C ARG A 318 5.64 24.07 5.23
N LEU A 319 5.76 24.23 3.92
CA LEU A 319 5.96 25.51 3.24
C LEU A 319 4.60 26.17 2.95
N PRO A 320 4.54 27.49 2.66
CA PRO A 320 3.29 28.18 2.37
C PRO A 320 2.43 27.47 1.31
N ASP A 321 3.07 27.06 0.21
CA ASP A 321 2.38 26.54 -0.99
C ASP A 321 2.66 25.06 -1.28
N LYS A 322 3.49 24.41 -0.45
CA LYS A 322 3.94 23.02 -0.66
C LYS A 322 4.02 22.25 0.65
N SER A 323 3.64 20.99 0.61
CA SER A 323 3.85 20.00 1.68
C SER A 323 4.78 18.91 1.19
N GLY A 324 5.51 18.28 2.10
CA GLY A 324 6.21 17.02 1.88
C GLY A 324 6.29 16.27 3.20
N GLU A 325 6.51 14.96 3.15
CA GLU A 325 6.54 14.10 4.34
C GLU A 325 7.72 13.14 4.17
N LEU A 326 8.51 12.95 5.22
CA LEU A 326 9.55 11.92 5.29
C LEU A 326 9.18 10.91 6.36
N CYS A 327 8.90 9.67 5.94
CA CYS A 327 8.35 8.59 6.74
C CYS A 327 9.46 7.68 7.23
N PHE A 328 9.69 7.63 8.55
CA PHE A 328 10.69 6.75 9.16
C PHE A 328 10.11 5.36 9.40
N TYR A 329 10.86 4.32 9.02
CA TYR A 329 10.41 2.93 9.15
C TYR A 329 10.40 2.45 10.61
N LYS A 330 9.53 1.47 10.88
CA LYS A 330 9.57 0.71 12.13
C LYS A 330 10.82 -0.18 12.16
N PRO A 331 11.37 -0.51 13.34
CA PRO A 331 12.48 -1.47 13.43
C PRO A 331 12.21 -2.79 12.70
N THR A 332 10.99 -3.33 12.83
CA THR A 332 10.56 -4.58 12.20
C THR A 332 10.43 -4.53 10.68
N GLU A 333 10.59 -3.35 10.07
CA GLU A 333 10.49 -3.16 8.62
C GLU A 333 11.86 -3.04 7.94
N LEU A 334 12.92 -2.77 8.71
CA LEU A 334 14.24 -2.43 8.17
C LEU A 334 14.81 -3.55 7.28
N THR A 335 14.69 -4.81 7.71
CA THR A 335 15.15 -5.97 6.93
C THR A 335 14.40 -6.08 5.60
N THR A 336 13.08 -5.93 5.63
CA THR A 336 12.25 -5.96 4.41
C THR A 336 12.63 -4.82 3.46
N GLN A 337 12.86 -3.61 3.97
CA GLN A 337 13.21 -2.48 3.12
C GLN A 337 14.63 -2.57 2.55
N ARG A 338 15.59 -3.11 3.31
CA ARG A 338 16.93 -3.47 2.81
C ARG A 338 16.81 -4.42 1.63
N ASP A 339 16.03 -5.49 1.78
CA ASP A 339 15.85 -6.49 0.73
C ASP A 339 15.11 -5.90 -0.49
N ASN A 340 14.12 -5.02 -0.29
CA ASN A 340 13.44 -4.31 -1.38
C ASN A 340 14.40 -3.45 -2.21
N VAL A 341 15.25 -2.63 -1.56
CA VAL A 341 16.20 -1.77 -2.26
C VAL A 341 17.29 -2.60 -2.95
N PHE A 342 17.83 -3.62 -2.27
CA PHE A 342 18.79 -4.54 -2.87
C PHE A 342 18.22 -5.22 -4.12
N ASN A 343 17.01 -5.77 -4.01
CA ASN A 343 16.35 -6.43 -5.13
C ASN A 343 16.05 -5.44 -6.26
N PHE A 344 15.61 -4.22 -5.96
CA PHE A 344 15.34 -3.20 -6.98
C PHE A 344 16.60 -2.86 -7.78
N ILE A 345 17.71 -2.56 -7.10
CA ILE A 345 18.98 -2.18 -7.73
C ILE A 345 19.54 -3.31 -8.59
N THR A 346 19.31 -4.57 -8.19
CA THR A 346 19.81 -5.76 -8.89
C THR A 346 18.82 -6.34 -9.90
N MET A 347 17.55 -5.92 -9.90
CA MET A 347 16.46 -6.54 -10.68
C MET A 347 16.70 -6.52 -12.19
N ALA A 348 17.25 -5.41 -12.71
CA ALA A 348 17.50 -5.26 -14.15
C ALA A 348 18.84 -5.86 -14.59
N GLU A 349 19.70 -6.26 -13.64
CA GLU A 349 21.03 -6.75 -13.94
C GLU A 349 21.03 -8.24 -14.25
N LYS A 350 21.69 -8.60 -15.36
CA LYS A 350 21.97 -10.01 -15.67
C LYS A 350 22.96 -10.62 -14.69
N ASP A 351 23.79 -9.80 -14.07
CA ASP A 351 24.78 -10.18 -13.07
C ASP A 351 24.71 -9.22 -11.86
N PRO A 352 23.98 -9.60 -10.80
CA PRO A 352 23.88 -8.81 -9.57
C PRO A 352 25.23 -8.48 -8.92
N GLU A 353 26.27 -9.31 -9.12
CA GLU A 353 27.60 -9.07 -8.54
C GLU A 353 28.26 -7.81 -9.11
N ARG A 354 27.87 -7.39 -10.32
CA ARG A 354 28.35 -6.14 -10.91
C ARG A 354 27.89 -4.93 -10.11
N ALA A 355 26.61 -4.88 -9.71
CA ALA A 355 26.10 -3.80 -8.88
C ALA A 355 26.78 -3.81 -7.51
N ILE A 356 26.95 -4.99 -6.91
CA ILE A 356 27.64 -5.14 -5.61
C ILE A 356 29.08 -4.62 -5.70
N ALA A 357 29.82 -5.00 -6.73
CA ALA A 357 31.20 -4.55 -6.96
C ALA A 357 31.27 -3.03 -7.20
N TYR A 358 30.31 -2.46 -7.95
CA TYR A 358 30.26 -1.04 -8.20
C TYR A 358 30.11 -0.22 -6.92
N PHE A 359 29.16 -0.57 -6.05
CA PHE A 359 28.97 0.15 -4.78
C PHE A 359 30.19 0.05 -3.86
N ARG A 360 30.88 -1.10 -3.90
CA ARG A 360 32.13 -1.30 -3.17
C ARG A 360 33.24 -0.39 -3.68
N GLU A 361 33.41 -0.29 -4.99
CA GLU A 361 34.49 0.48 -5.64
C GLU A 361 34.24 1.99 -5.54
N GLU A 362 33.04 2.44 -5.89
CA GLU A 362 32.69 3.87 -5.98
C GLU A 362 32.44 4.48 -4.60
N TYR A 363 31.72 3.77 -3.74
CA TYR A 363 31.26 4.31 -2.45
C TYR A 363 31.89 3.62 -1.25
N GLY A 364 32.71 2.58 -1.41
CA GLY A 364 33.31 1.90 -0.26
C GLY A 364 32.29 1.31 0.72
N VAL A 365 31.08 0.98 0.26
CA VAL A 365 30.01 0.40 1.09
C VAL A 365 29.49 -0.90 0.47
N SER A 366 28.92 -1.76 1.30
CA SER A 366 28.23 -2.96 0.87
C SER A 366 26.81 -2.62 0.42
N LEU A 367 26.48 -2.88 -0.85
CA LEU A 367 25.10 -2.76 -1.34
C LEU A 367 24.11 -3.59 -0.50
N ARG A 368 24.58 -4.74 0.03
CA ARG A 368 23.75 -5.64 0.83
C ARG A 368 23.51 -5.17 2.25
N ASP A 369 24.34 -4.25 2.75
CA ASP A 369 24.22 -3.66 4.09
C ASP A 369 23.71 -2.21 4.05
N LEU A 370 23.22 -1.75 2.89
CA LEU A 370 22.49 -0.49 2.77
C LEU A 370 21.04 -0.68 3.22
N VAL A 371 20.72 -0.09 4.38
CA VAL A 371 19.42 -0.19 5.02
C VAL A 371 18.66 1.13 4.88
N PRO A 372 17.52 1.16 4.20
CA PRO A 372 16.63 2.32 4.18
C PRO A 372 16.10 2.63 5.59
N LEU A 373 16.21 3.89 6.00
CA LEU A 373 15.75 4.39 7.29
C LEU A 373 14.44 5.17 7.18
N ALA A 374 14.29 5.90 6.08
CA ALA A 374 13.12 6.70 5.80
C ALA A 374 12.91 6.93 4.30
N GLU A 375 11.67 7.11 3.87
CA GLU A 375 11.28 7.43 2.49
C GLU A 375 10.40 8.68 2.46
N PRO A 376 10.60 9.60 1.49
CA PRO A 376 9.61 10.63 1.26
C PRO A 376 8.29 10.00 0.77
N ALA A 377 7.17 10.47 1.28
CA ALA A 377 5.87 9.89 0.94
C ALA A 377 5.59 10.01 -0.56
N HIS A 378 5.21 8.88 -1.20
CA HIS A 378 4.91 8.77 -2.62
C HIS A 378 6.08 9.02 -3.59
N GLU A 379 7.31 9.03 -3.08
CA GLU A 379 8.53 9.15 -3.89
C GLU A 379 9.30 7.82 -3.84
N SER A 380 9.89 7.39 -4.95
CA SER A 380 10.77 6.22 -5.00
C SER A 380 12.21 6.61 -4.62
N ARG A 381 12.35 7.15 -3.41
CA ARG A 381 13.61 7.68 -2.85
C ARG A 381 13.73 7.27 -1.40
N CYS A 382 14.95 7.14 -0.89
CA CYS A 382 15.13 6.88 0.54
C CYS A 382 16.43 7.46 1.11
N LEU A 383 16.39 7.72 2.41
CA LEU A 383 17.58 7.91 3.25
C LEU A 383 18.07 6.52 3.62
N VAL A 384 19.25 6.12 3.15
CA VAL A 384 19.86 4.81 3.43
C VAL A 384 21.04 4.95 4.37
N MET A 385 21.33 3.89 5.13
CA MET A 385 22.48 3.80 6.03
C MET A 385 23.28 2.53 5.77
N ASN A 386 24.61 2.65 5.75
CA ASN A 386 25.50 1.50 5.67
C ASN A 386 25.69 0.88 7.07
N LEU A 387 25.33 -0.41 7.22
CA LEU A 387 25.52 -1.17 8.46
C LEU A 387 26.73 -2.10 8.45
N GLU A 388 27.44 -2.19 7.33
CA GLU A 388 28.67 -2.97 7.27
C GLU A 388 29.71 -2.40 8.23
N GLN A 389 30.34 -3.29 9.01
CA GLN A 389 31.40 -2.92 9.92
C GLN A 389 32.63 -2.40 9.16
N GLY A 390 33.14 -1.22 9.54
CA GLY A 390 34.29 -0.61 8.89
C GLY A 390 34.29 0.91 9.03
N GLU A 391 35.10 1.58 8.20
CA GLU A 391 35.25 3.04 8.22
C GLU A 391 33.94 3.79 7.95
N ARG A 392 33.06 3.22 7.13
CA ARG A 392 31.76 3.79 6.76
C ARG A 392 30.58 3.23 7.54
N PHE A 393 30.80 2.54 8.66
CA PHE A 393 29.70 2.07 9.52
C PHE A 393 28.86 3.26 10.01
N GLY A 394 27.54 3.20 9.80
CA GLY A 394 26.59 4.25 10.19
C GLY A 394 26.51 5.46 9.25
N TRP A 395 27.29 5.47 8.15
CA TRP A 395 27.19 6.52 7.15
C TRP A 395 25.84 6.50 6.45
N CYS A 396 25.29 7.68 6.19
CA CYS A 396 23.99 7.86 5.56
C CYS A 396 24.12 8.54 4.20
N PHE A 397 23.22 8.19 3.28
CA PHE A 397 23.18 8.68 1.90
C PHE A 397 21.73 8.90 1.46
N HIS A 398 21.53 9.76 0.47
CA HIS A 398 20.28 9.82 -0.28
C HIS A 398 20.38 8.88 -1.48
N TRP A 399 19.34 8.08 -1.70
CA TRP A 399 19.20 7.20 -2.85
C TRP A 399 17.92 7.52 -3.61
N ASP A 400 17.97 7.46 -4.95
CA ASP A 400 16.86 7.72 -5.86
C ASP A 400 16.76 6.59 -6.90
N HIS A 401 15.55 6.13 -7.18
CA HIS A 401 15.29 5.12 -8.20
C HIS A 401 15.74 5.53 -9.61
N ASP A 402 15.71 6.83 -9.95
CA ASP A 402 16.12 7.34 -11.27
C ASP A 402 17.63 7.18 -11.50
N GLY A 403 18.40 7.33 -10.42
CA GLY A 403 19.83 7.08 -10.34
C GLY A 403 20.09 5.86 -9.46
N SER A 404 19.53 4.70 -9.80
CA SER A 404 19.52 3.53 -8.91
C SER A 404 20.91 3.05 -8.42
N TRP A 405 21.99 3.44 -9.10
CA TRP A 405 23.37 3.13 -8.72
C TRP A 405 24.09 4.32 -8.05
N GLU A 406 23.40 5.42 -7.79
CA GLU A 406 23.98 6.64 -7.26
C GLU A 406 23.67 6.79 -5.76
N LEU A 407 24.68 7.17 -4.97
CA LEU A 407 24.54 7.55 -3.57
C LEU A 407 24.97 9.00 -3.38
N ASP A 408 24.00 9.85 -3.06
CA ASP A 408 24.21 11.28 -2.89
C ASP A 408 24.32 11.70 -1.43
N HIS A 409 24.86 12.90 -1.21
CA HIS A 409 24.90 13.57 0.08
C HIS A 409 25.45 12.71 1.24
N PRO A 410 26.68 12.18 1.12
CA PRO A 410 27.26 11.34 2.16
C PRO A 410 27.38 12.09 3.48
N THR A 411 26.88 11.49 4.55
CA THR A 411 26.97 12.02 5.91
C THR A 411 27.49 10.94 6.86
N PRO A 412 28.35 11.29 7.84
CA PRO A 412 29.08 10.30 8.63
C PRO A 412 28.23 9.59 9.70
N SER A 413 27.01 10.05 9.96
CA SER A 413 26.12 9.48 10.97
C SER A 413 24.67 9.88 10.73
N PHE A 414 23.73 9.21 11.40
CA PHE A 414 22.31 9.55 11.33
C PHE A 414 22.01 10.94 11.87
N ASP A 415 22.59 11.32 13.00
CA ASP A 415 22.43 12.66 13.58
C ASP A 415 22.93 13.75 12.60
N ALA A 416 24.02 13.48 11.88
CA ALA A 416 24.52 14.39 10.84
C ALA A 416 23.56 14.48 9.65
N ALA A 417 23.03 13.36 9.18
CA ALA A 417 22.04 13.30 8.10
C ALA A 417 20.76 14.07 8.46
N LEU A 418 20.18 13.78 9.63
CA LEU A 418 18.96 14.44 10.10
C LEU A 418 19.16 15.95 10.29
N LYS A 419 20.34 16.36 10.77
CA LYS A 419 20.70 17.77 10.86
C LYS A 419 20.80 18.42 9.48
N ALA A 420 21.46 17.78 8.52
CA ALA A 420 21.59 18.29 7.16
C ALA A 420 20.21 18.47 6.50
N LEU A 421 19.33 17.47 6.61
CA LEU A 421 17.95 17.51 6.14
C LEU A 421 17.17 18.68 6.77
N THR A 422 17.15 18.74 8.11
CA THR A 422 16.35 19.76 8.82
C THR A 422 16.88 21.17 8.65
N ASP A 423 18.19 21.36 8.46
CA ASP A 423 18.77 22.66 8.15
C ASP A 423 18.58 23.04 6.67
N GLY A 424 18.60 22.07 5.76
CA GLY A 424 18.27 22.26 4.34
C GLY A 424 16.83 22.76 4.16
N ILE A 425 15.86 22.15 4.87
CA ILE A 425 14.47 22.61 4.86
C ILE A 425 14.37 24.07 5.33
N LYS A 426 15.02 24.44 6.44
CA LYS A 426 15.01 25.81 6.97
C LYS A 426 15.61 26.81 5.98
N LYS A 427 16.70 26.43 5.30
CA LYS A 427 17.38 27.26 4.31
C LYS A 427 16.68 27.29 2.95
N ARG A 428 15.66 26.45 2.76
CA ARG A 428 15.02 26.19 1.46
C ARG A 428 16.03 25.74 0.41
N ASP A 429 16.92 24.85 0.82
CA ASP A 429 17.88 24.20 -0.06
C ASP A 429 17.14 23.37 -1.12
N LYS A 430 17.41 23.64 -2.40
CA LYS A 430 16.67 23.03 -3.51
C LYS A 430 16.93 21.51 -3.61
N ALA A 431 18.14 21.05 -3.33
CA ALA A 431 18.46 19.62 -3.38
C ALA A 431 17.75 18.86 -2.26
N VAL A 432 17.80 19.38 -1.02
CA VAL A 432 17.09 18.77 0.11
C VAL A 432 15.57 18.78 -0.09
N LEU A 433 15.01 19.89 -0.57
CA LEU A 433 13.56 19.96 -0.81
C LEU A 433 13.14 19.06 -1.98
N SER A 434 13.93 18.98 -3.06
CA SER A 434 13.67 18.07 -4.18
C SER A 434 13.68 16.61 -3.73
N PHE A 435 14.66 16.20 -2.91
CA PHE A 435 14.68 14.87 -2.31
C PHE A 435 13.35 14.55 -1.59
N LEU A 436 12.78 15.53 -0.88
CA LEU A 436 11.52 15.41 -0.14
C LEU A 436 10.26 15.55 -1.02
N GLY A 437 10.37 15.60 -2.35
CA GLY A 437 9.26 15.81 -3.28
C GLY A 437 8.70 17.25 -3.28
N VAL A 438 9.43 18.19 -2.67
CA VAL A 438 9.03 19.60 -2.52
C VAL A 438 9.75 20.47 -3.54
N TYR A 439 9.12 20.69 -4.68
CA TYR A 439 9.67 21.53 -5.75
C TYR A 439 9.32 23.01 -5.53
N ILE A 440 10.35 23.85 -5.46
CA ILE A 440 10.25 25.31 -5.33
C ILE A 440 10.94 26.00 -6.50
N ASP A 441 10.36 27.12 -6.96
CA ASP A 441 10.90 27.93 -8.06
C ASP A 441 12.23 28.63 -7.72
#